data_AF-A0A1Y2CP37-F1
#
_entry.id   AF-A0A1Y2CP37-F1
#
_cell.length_a   1.000
_cell.length_b   1.000
_cell.length_c   1.000
_cell.angle_alpha   90.00
_cell.angle_beta   90.00
_cell.angle_gamma   90.00
#
_symmetry.space_group_name_H-M   'P 1'
#
loop_
_entity.id
_entity.type
_entity.pdbx_description
1 polymer ?
#
loop_
_entity_poly.entity_id
_entity_poly.type
_entity_poly.pdbx_seq_one_letter_code
_entity_poly.pdbx_strand_id
1 'polypeptide(L)'
;MNITSGKSYNTPNEFFQRPTPKEVNFLPEIWENPYNTRDDDVFDINNVNTFYLTVENATQLELMNQFPHHDIKIRFTGDFYSTHKYIPLSEEDWQISITGNYSRMFTKQSFKISYKGEEDPKFELKKFKLKGFPNDATMLREPISVELLKKVGIPTYRGAFSRLYINNDYYGLYYYEDTMEKVYIKNLFHSKGKKSNIGPLFQAIPYMGNYNASLNYIDDQALSYPNWNQTWDCKINGTEYGSKEESFTSLINFMKKLNQTDFTTINENELLHSVYDVFELDIFIRLLAMDYLLGRFHGYWRNPSNFLIYYHPPLKRYVIFPVDFTSSLGYKYDKNGYTYKTEFNEWRLSENPNDPLLNIVMNNSYLYDLFTKTVKLIIVNLFNSEILFPFIDSLRDVIKFDLEMERRKKPYHSKTSVIEQTEIKQTKVENVEEDANGFPSNSTIDTTIIIKKILHST
;
A
#
# COMPACT_ATOMS: atom_id res chain seq x y z
N MET A 1 -24.15 -29.91 -22.14
CA MET A 1 -24.93 -28.79 -21.57
C MET A 1 -24.74 -27.60 -22.48
N ASN A 2 -25.85 -27.01 -22.93
CA ASN A 2 -25.89 -25.89 -23.87
C ASN A 2 -25.13 -24.68 -23.30
N ILE A 3 -24.08 -24.26 -24.01
CA ILE A 3 -23.36 -23.01 -23.73
C ILE A 3 -24.07 -21.92 -24.54
N THR A 4 -24.88 -21.12 -23.86
CA THR A 4 -25.44 -19.88 -24.41
C THR A 4 -24.29 -18.93 -24.76
N SER A 5 -24.31 -18.43 -26.00
CA SER A 5 -23.39 -17.46 -26.56
C SER A 5 -23.35 -16.16 -25.75
N GLY A 6 -22.33 -16.01 -24.91
CA GLY A 6 -21.91 -14.74 -24.33
C GLY A 6 -20.77 -14.17 -25.15
N LYS A 7 -20.88 -12.91 -25.57
CA LYS A 7 -19.90 -12.18 -26.41
C LYS A 7 -18.47 -12.43 -25.91
N SER A 8 -17.64 -13.10 -26.71
CA SER A 8 -16.20 -13.21 -26.49
C SER A 8 -15.53 -11.90 -26.90
N TYR A 9 -14.89 -11.21 -25.97
CA TYR A 9 -13.86 -10.25 -26.35
C TYR A 9 -12.59 -11.04 -26.61
N ASN A 10 -12.19 -11.13 -27.88
CA ASN A 10 -10.81 -11.47 -28.23
C ASN A 10 -10.00 -10.19 -28.05
N THR A 11 -9.37 -10.02 -26.89
CA THR A 11 -8.23 -9.11 -26.85
C THR A 11 -7.03 -9.92 -27.38
N PRO A 12 -6.07 -9.29 -28.09
CA PRO A 12 -5.00 -10.03 -28.78
C PRO A 12 -4.20 -10.95 -27.84
N ASN A 13 -4.17 -10.63 -26.55
CA ASN A 13 -3.39 -11.30 -25.53
C ASN A 13 -4.26 -11.89 -24.40
N GLU A 14 -5.59 -11.99 -24.55
CA GLU A 14 -6.40 -12.69 -23.55
C GLU A 14 -6.22 -14.20 -23.72
N PHE A 15 -5.51 -14.80 -22.78
CA PHE A 15 -5.41 -16.24 -22.64
C PHE A 15 -6.48 -16.72 -21.64
N PHE A 16 -6.91 -17.99 -21.74
CA PHE A 16 -7.76 -18.69 -20.75
C PHE A 16 -9.29 -18.51 -20.78
N GLN A 17 -9.88 -18.05 -21.90
CA GLN A 17 -11.35 -17.99 -22.09
C GLN A 17 -12.10 -17.27 -20.94
N ARG A 18 -11.55 -16.16 -20.46
CA ARG A 18 -12.15 -15.39 -19.36
C ARG A 18 -13.50 -14.79 -19.78
N PRO A 19 -14.47 -14.65 -18.85
CA PRO A 19 -15.58 -13.72 -19.05
C PRO A 19 -15.03 -12.30 -19.24
N THR A 20 -15.56 -11.53 -20.18
CA THR A 20 -15.09 -10.16 -20.38
C THR A 20 -15.28 -9.35 -19.10
N PRO A 21 -14.20 -8.81 -18.49
CA PRO A 21 -14.34 -7.89 -17.38
C PRO A 21 -14.98 -6.62 -17.90
N LYS A 22 -15.88 -6.02 -17.11
CA LYS A 22 -16.29 -4.64 -17.37
C LYS A 22 -15.16 -3.73 -16.91
N GLU A 23 -14.97 -2.61 -17.60
CA GLU A 23 -14.11 -1.54 -17.09
C GLU A 23 -14.49 -1.21 -15.65
N VAL A 24 -13.47 -0.92 -14.84
CA VAL A 24 -13.66 -0.52 -13.46
C VAL A 24 -14.42 0.80 -13.46
N ASN A 25 -15.46 0.89 -12.63
CA ASN A 25 -16.25 2.10 -12.52
C ASN A 25 -15.37 3.25 -12.04
N PHE A 26 -15.54 4.42 -12.64
CA PHE A 26 -14.69 5.58 -12.36
C PHE A 26 -14.92 6.12 -10.95
N LEU A 27 -13.81 6.38 -10.23
CA LEU A 27 -13.82 7.19 -9.01
C LEU A 27 -13.54 8.67 -9.36
N PRO A 28 -14.33 9.61 -8.85
CA PRO A 28 -14.13 11.04 -9.08
C PRO A 28 -12.82 11.52 -8.47
N GLU A 29 -12.14 12.42 -9.19
CA GLU A 29 -10.98 13.13 -8.67
C GLU A 29 -11.46 14.31 -7.82
N ILE A 30 -11.03 14.36 -6.56
CA ILE A 30 -11.43 15.42 -5.61
C ILE A 30 -10.38 16.53 -5.56
N TRP A 31 -9.10 16.15 -5.69
CA TRP A 31 -8.00 17.07 -5.81
C TRP A 31 -7.06 16.60 -6.92
N GLU A 32 -6.50 17.57 -7.64
CA GLU A 32 -5.36 17.31 -8.51
C GLU A 32 -4.25 16.66 -7.70
N ASN A 33 -3.70 15.56 -8.21
CA ASN A 33 -2.52 14.97 -7.60
C ASN A 33 -1.25 15.74 -8.03
N PRO A 34 -0.61 16.52 -7.12
CA PRO A 34 0.59 17.29 -7.46
C PRO A 34 1.79 16.39 -7.77
N TYR A 35 1.72 15.11 -7.38
CA TYR A 35 2.79 14.12 -7.53
C TYR A 35 2.26 12.90 -8.28
N ASN A 36 2.43 12.91 -9.59
CA ASN A 36 2.09 11.80 -10.46
C ASN A 36 3.33 11.28 -11.16
N THR A 37 3.44 9.96 -11.20
CA THR A 37 4.38 9.28 -12.10
C THR A 37 3.91 9.42 -13.55
N ARG A 38 4.77 9.07 -14.50
CA ARG A 38 4.35 8.86 -15.89
C ARG A 38 3.28 7.75 -15.94
N ASP A 39 2.37 7.86 -16.91
CA ASP A 39 1.52 6.75 -17.29
C ASP A 39 2.41 5.72 -17.99
N ASP A 40 2.64 4.61 -17.31
CA ASP A 40 3.27 3.44 -17.91
C ASP A 40 2.16 2.39 -18.07
N ASP A 41 1.86 2.00 -19.32
CA ASP A 41 0.77 1.07 -19.71
C ASP A 41 0.87 -0.34 -19.09
N VAL A 42 1.83 -0.56 -18.17
CA VAL A 42 2.02 -1.82 -17.46
C VAL A 42 1.23 -1.89 -16.16
N PHE A 43 0.57 -0.82 -15.70
CA PHE A 43 -0.33 -0.86 -14.54
C PHE A 43 -1.76 -0.50 -14.97
N ASP A 44 -2.57 -1.52 -15.24
CA ASP A 44 -3.98 -1.33 -15.57
C ASP A 44 -4.86 -2.16 -14.64
N ILE A 45 -5.74 -1.47 -13.93
CA ILE A 45 -6.67 -2.07 -12.96
C ILE A 45 -7.89 -2.72 -13.62
N ASN A 46 -8.14 -2.44 -14.90
CA ASN A 46 -9.27 -2.99 -15.66
C ASN A 46 -9.09 -4.47 -16.04
N ASN A 47 -7.90 -5.03 -15.84
CA ASN A 47 -7.59 -6.40 -16.24
C ASN A 47 -6.60 -7.08 -15.30
N VAL A 48 -6.53 -8.41 -15.47
CA VAL A 48 -5.56 -9.25 -14.76
C VAL A 48 -4.47 -9.62 -15.76
N ASN A 49 -3.29 -9.04 -15.57
CA ASN A 49 -2.11 -9.29 -16.37
C ASN A 49 -1.55 -10.70 -16.13
N THR A 50 -0.53 -11.11 -16.89
CA THR A 50 0.11 -12.42 -16.70
C THR A 50 1.62 -12.30 -16.79
N PHE A 51 2.31 -12.76 -15.75
CA PHE A 51 3.74 -13.06 -15.78
C PHE A 51 3.93 -14.55 -16.00
N TYR A 52 4.64 -14.90 -17.06
CA TYR A 52 5.05 -16.27 -17.35
C TYR A 52 6.57 -16.35 -17.25
N LEU A 53 7.08 -17.04 -16.24
CA LEU A 53 8.52 -17.10 -15.94
C LEU A 53 9.06 -18.51 -16.21
N THR A 54 10.29 -18.56 -16.70
CA THR A 54 11.07 -19.78 -16.91
C THR A 54 12.32 -19.71 -16.04
N VAL A 55 12.45 -20.69 -15.15
CA VAL A 55 13.56 -20.85 -14.21
C VAL A 55 14.24 -22.18 -14.51
N GLU A 56 15.48 -22.12 -15.00
CA GLU A 56 16.24 -23.33 -15.35
C GLU A 56 16.69 -24.13 -14.13
N ASN A 57 17.02 -23.46 -13.03
CA ASN A 57 17.50 -24.11 -11.81
C ASN A 57 16.33 -24.60 -10.94
N ALA A 58 15.74 -25.74 -11.32
CA ALA A 58 14.62 -26.36 -10.62
C ALA A 58 14.93 -26.66 -9.14
N THR A 59 16.15 -27.10 -8.82
CA THR A 59 16.58 -27.37 -7.43
C THR A 59 16.54 -26.11 -6.58
N GLN A 60 17.02 -24.98 -7.12
CA GLN A 60 17.00 -23.72 -6.39
C GLN A 60 15.57 -23.18 -6.23
N LEU A 61 14.69 -23.40 -7.22
CA LEU A 61 13.28 -23.06 -7.14
C LEU A 61 12.57 -23.85 -6.04
N GLU A 62 12.84 -25.15 -5.96
CA GLU A 62 12.33 -26.01 -4.90
C GLU A 62 12.82 -25.53 -3.52
N LEU A 63 14.11 -25.22 -3.37
CA LEU A 63 14.66 -24.71 -2.12
C LEU A 63 14.03 -23.36 -1.73
N MET A 64 13.84 -22.43 -2.68
CA MET A 64 13.16 -21.16 -2.41
C MET A 64 11.74 -21.39 -1.88
N ASN A 65 10.99 -22.29 -2.53
CA ASN A 65 9.62 -22.61 -2.12
C ASN A 65 9.55 -23.28 -0.74
N GLN A 66 10.46 -24.21 -0.45
CA GLN A 66 10.50 -24.93 0.84
C GLN A 66 10.96 -24.05 2.00
N PHE A 67 11.86 -23.10 1.73
CA PHE A 67 12.55 -22.32 2.76
C PHE A 67 12.35 -20.80 2.55
N PRO A 68 11.13 -20.29 2.75
CA PRO A 68 10.76 -18.91 2.40
C PRO A 68 11.54 -17.83 3.17
N HIS A 69 12.20 -18.18 4.29
CA HIS A 69 13.01 -17.27 5.09
C HIS A 69 14.50 -17.21 4.69
N HIS A 70 14.96 -17.99 3.69
CA HIS A 70 16.38 -18.10 3.35
C HIS A 70 16.86 -17.10 2.27
N ASP A 71 16.02 -16.14 1.87
CA ASP A 71 16.36 -15.07 0.91
C ASP A 71 17.02 -15.54 -0.40
N ILE A 72 16.59 -16.72 -0.87
CA ILE A 72 17.06 -17.32 -2.12
C ILE A 72 16.62 -16.44 -3.30
N LYS A 73 17.58 -16.12 -4.18
CA LYS A 73 17.37 -15.35 -5.42
C LYS A 73 17.69 -16.23 -6.60
N ILE A 74 16.78 -16.29 -7.56
CA ILE A 74 16.89 -17.17 -8.73
C ILE A 74 16.76 -16.35 -9.98
N ARG A 75 17.62 -16.60 -10.97
CA ARG A 75 17.50 -15.99 -12.29
C ARG A 75 16.34 -16.60 -13.06
N PHE A 76 15.70 -15.81 -13.91
CA PHE A 76 14.65 -16.27 -14.82
C PHE A 76 14.71 -15.51 -16.14
N THR A 77 14.12 -16.09 -17.18
CA THR A 77 13.61 -15.36 -18.35
C THR A 77 12.11 -15.51 -18.39
N GLY A 78 11.39 -14.70 -19.15
CA GLY A 78 9.95 -14.85 -19.20
C GLY A 78 9.26 -13.83 -20.08
N ASP A 79 7.97 -13.67 -19.83
CA ASP A 79 7.08 -12.82 -20.60
C ASP A 79 6.07 -12.13 -19.68
N PHE A 80 5.74 -10.90 -20.03
CA PHE A 80 4.62 -10.17 -19.48
C PHE A 80 3.55 -9.97 -20.56
N TYR A 81 2.31 -10.27 -20.20
CA TYR A 81 1.13 -10.06 -21.03
C TYR A 81 0.13 -9.18 -20.30
N SER A 82 -0.27 -8.09 -20.93
CA SER A 82 -1.50 -7.35 -20.63
C SER A 82 -2.47 -7.47 -21.79
N THR A 83 -3.69 -7.00 -21.57
CA THR A 83 -4.75 -6.95 -22.61
C THR A 83 -4.27 -6.36 -23.94
N HIS A 84 -3.37 -5.37 -23.89
CA HIS A 84 -2.92 -4.61 -25.07
C HIS A 84 -1.42 -4.67 -25.31
N LYS A 85 -0.64 -5.29 -24.41
CA LYS A 85 0.83 -5.27 -24.47
C LYS A 85 1.41 -6.66 -24.25
N TYR A 86 2.46 -6.95 -25.00
CA TYR A 86 3.35 -8.08 -24.74
C TYR A 86 4.76 -7.51 -24.56
N ILE A 87 5.43 -7.92 -23.49
CA ILE A 87 6.80 -7.52 -23.19
C ILE A 87 7.61 -8.76 -22.86
N PRO A 88 8.57 -9.17 -23.70
CA PRO A 88 9.50 -10.22 -23.34
C PRO A 88 10.41 -9.74 -22.20
N LEU A 89 10.53 -10.56 -21.17
CA LEU A 89 11.50 -10.46 -20.08
C LEU A 89 12.67 -11.39 -20.38
N SER A 90 13.22 -11.27 -21.60
CA SER A 90 14.23 -12.18 -22.14
C SER A 90 15.66 -11.87 -21.66
N GLU A 91 15.86 -10.75 -20.97
CA GLU A 91 17.17 -10.35 -20.46
C GLU A 91 17.62 -11.27 -19.30
N GLU A 92 18.85 -11.77 -19.30
CA GLU A 92 19.32 -12.77 -18.33
C GLU A 92 19.51 -12.26 -16.89
N ASP A 93 19.36 -10.95 -16.67
CA ASP A 93 19.59 -10.29 -15.39
C ASP A 93 18.35 -10.21 -14.48
N TRP A 94 17.22 -10.78 -14.93
CA TRP A 94 16.02 -10.84 -14.11
C TRP A 94 16.17 -11.86 -12.97
N GLN A 95 15.77 -11.45 -11.77
CA GLN A 95 15.77 -12.29 -10.57
C GLN A 95 14.42 -12.27 -9.88
N ILE A 96 13.99 -13.44 -9.39
CA ILE A 96 12.86 -13.62 -8.48
C ILE A 96 13.36 -14.04 -7.10
N SER A 97 12.73 -13.53 -6.05
CA SER A 97 12.95 -13.98 -4.67
C SER A 97 11.68 -13.84 -3.84
N ILE A 98 11.52 -14.61 -2.77
CA ILE A 98 10.45 -14.39 -1.79
C ILE A 98 10.67 -13.07 -1.03
N THR A 99 9.59 -12.40 -0.63
CA THR A 99 9.65 -11.10 0.05
C THR A 99 8.59 -10.94 1.16
N GLY A 100 8.73 -9.84 1.90
CA GLY A 100 7.93 -9.51 3.09
C GLY A 100 8.57 -10.00 4.39
N ASN A 101 7.91 -9.69 5.50
CA ASN A 101 8.31 -10.10 6.84
C ASN A 101 7.30 -11.13 7.37
N TYR A 102 6.21 -10.66 7.96
CA TYR A 102 5.12 -11.51 8.45
C TYR A 102 4.48 -12.38 7.36
N SER A 103 4.41 -11.87 6.12
CA SER A 103 3.82 -12.60 4.99
C SER A 103 4.56 -13.90 4.65
N ARG A 104 5.84 -14.04 5.03
CA ARG A 104 6.64 -15.26 4.77
C ARG A 104 6.19 -16.45 5.59
N MET A 105 5.47 -16.19 6.67
CA MET A 105 4.89 -17.24 7.52
C MET A 105 3.76 -17.99 6.81
N PHE A 106 3.25 -17.52 5.66
CA PHE A 106 2.10 -18.10 4.98
C PHE A 106 2.46 -18.89 3.74
N THR A 107 1.69 -19.93 3.47
CA THR A 107 1.92 -20.81 2.31
C THR A 107 1.79 -20.10 0.96
N LYS A 108 0.95 -19.05 0.87
CA LYS A 108 0.91 -18.14 -0.28
C LYS A 108 1.98 -17.05 -0.14
N GLN A 109 3.14 -17.34 -0.71
CA GLN A 109 4.29 -16.44 -0.66
C GLN A 109 4.13 -15.25 -1.60
N SER A 110 4.68 -14.10 -1.19
CA SER A 110 4.84 -12.92 -2.03
C SER A 110 6.23 -12.90 -2.63
N PHE A 111 6.34 -12.40 -3.86
CA PHE A 111 7.60 -12.37 -4.60
C PHE A 111 8.07 -10.94 -4.85
N LYS A 112 9.37 -10.79 -5.02
CA LYS A 112 10.02 -9.59 -5.51
C LYS A 112 10.71 -9.95 -6.81
N ILE A 113 10.45 -9.19 -7.85
CA ILE A 113 11.14 -9.25 -9.12
C ILE A 113 12.17 -8.11 -9.16
N SER A 114 13.36 -8.39 -9.63
CA SER A 114 14.45 -7.42 -9.71
C SER A 114 15.30 -7.66 -10.95
N TYR A 115 15.42 -6.65 -11.79
CA TYR A 115 16.40 -6.60 -12.86
C TYR A 115 17.77 -6.16 -12.32
N LYS A 116 18.84 -6.83 -12.75
CA LYS A 116 20.23 -6.57 -12.31
C LYS A 116 21.14 -6.03 -13.40
N GLY A 117 20.65 -5.88 -14.62
CA GLY A 117 21.43 -5.34 -15.72
C GLY A 117 21.72 -3.86 -15.53
N GLU A 118 22.79 -3.40 -16.16
CA GLU A 118 23.21 -2.00 -16.13
C GLU A 118 22.26 -1.12 -16.94
N GLU A 119 21.82 -1.62 -18.11
CA GLU A 119 20.87 -0.94 -18.98
C GLU A 119 19.46 -0.91 -18.40
N ASP A 120 18.55 -0.14 -18.99
CA ASP A 120 17.15 -0.16 -18.58
C ASP A 120 16.43 -1.32 -19.28
N PRO A 121 15.66 -2.17 -18.55
CA PRO A 121 15.00 -3.32 -19.14
C PRO A 121 13.81 -2.87 -20.01
N LYS A 122 13.39 -3.70 -20.96
CA LYS A 122 12.21 -3.41 -21.81
C LYS A 122 10.91 -3.25 -21.02
N PHE A 123 10.83 -3.87 -19.84
CA PHE A 123 9.70 -3.74 -18.94
C PHE A 123 9.66 -2.38 -18.22
N GLU A 124 10.71 -1.56 -18.33
CA GLU A 124 10.90 -0.23 -17.73
C GLU A 124 10.97 -0.23 -16.18
N LEU A 125 10.30 -1.17 -15.50
CA LEU A 125 10.37 -1.37 -14.07
C LEU A 125 11.54 -2.29 -13.69
N LYS A 126 12.59 -1.73 -13.10
CA LYS A 126 13.73 -2.51 -12.59
C LYS A 126 13.41 -3.36 -11.35
N LYS A 127 12.39 -3.01 -10.57
CA LYS A 127 12.01 -3.76 -9.37
C LYS A 127 10.55 -3.52 -9.02
N PHE A 128 9.82 -4.62 -8.81
CA PHE A 128 8.43 -4.63 -8.37
C PHE A 128 8.18 -5.81 -7.44
N LYS A 129 7.08 -5.79 -6.70
CA LYS A 129 6.66 -6.91 -5.86
C LYS A 129 5.37 -7.49 -6.38
N LEU A 130 5.18 -8.79 -6.22
CA LEU A 130 3.95 -9.54 -6.43
C LEU A 130 3.41 -9.92 -5.05
N LYS A 131 2.39 -9.22 -4.55
CA LYS A 131 1.80 -9.43 -3.23
C LYS A 131 0.68 -10.46 -3.29
N GLY A 132 0.83 -11.51 -2.48
CA GLY A 132 -0.15 -12.60 -2.41
C GLY A 132 -1.34 -12.31 -1.49
N PHE A 133 -1.22 -11.32 -0.61
CA PHE A 133 -2.23 -10.94 0.40
C PHE A 133 -2.85 -12.12 1.16
N PRO A 134 -2.05 -12.96 1.84
CA PRO A 134 -2.58 -14.14 2.52
C PRO A 134 -3.70 -13.81 3.51
N ASN A 135 -3.57 -12.69 4.24
CA ASN A 135 -4.52 -12.25 5.28
C ASN A 135 -5.70 -11.42 4.75
N ASP A 136 -5.81 -11.23 3.43
CA ASP A 136 -6.93 -10.53 2.80
C ASP A 136 -7.69 -11.48 1.89
N ALA A 137 -8.79 -12.03 2.40
CA ALA A 137 -9.66 -12.92 1.65
C ALA A 137 -10.19 -12.30 0.35
N THR A 138 -10.35 -10.97 0.32
CA THR A 138 -10.86 -10.22 -0.83
C THR A 138 -9.77 -9.91 -1.85
N MET A 139 -8.52 -9.79 -1.41
CA MET A 139 -7.40 -9.19 -2.16
C MET A 139 -7.65 -7.74 -2.65
N LEU A 140 -8.68 -7.07 -2.14
CA LEU A 140 -9.11 -5.75 -2.63
C LEU A 140 -8.75 -4.60 -1.69
N ARG A 141 -8.41 -4.87 -0.41
CA ARG A 141 -8.22 -3.79 0.58
C ARG A 141 -7.20 -2.76 0.14
N GLU A 142 -6.05 -3.25 -0.30
CA GLU A 142 -4.96 -2.41 -0.73
C GLU A 142 -5.16 -1.78 -2.11
N PRO A 143 -5.59 -2.53 -3.15
CA PRO A 143 -5.97 -1.93 -4.44
C PRO A 143 -6.99 -0.80 -4.32
N ILE A 144 -8.06 -0.98 -3.53
CA ILE A 144 -9.08 0.06 -3.30
C ILE A 144 -8.44 1.27 -2.61
N SER A 145 -7.66 1.04 -1.56
CA SER A 145 -7.02 2.12 -0.80
C SER A 145 -6.07 2.95 -1.67
N VAL A 146 -5.26 2.29 -2.50
CA VAL A 146 -4.33 2.96 -3.41
C VAL A 146 -5.07 3.84 -4.42
N GLU A 147 -6.15 3.34 -5.03
CA GLU A 147 -6.96 4.15 -5.96
C GLU A 147 -7.59 5.36 -5.26
N LEU A 148 -8.15 5.19 -4.07
CA LEU A 148 -8.73 6.30 -3.31
C LEU A 148 -7.69 7.38 -2.97
N LEU A 149 -6.47 7.00 -2.62
CA LEU A 149 -5.39 7.96 -2.34
C LEU A 149 -5.03 8.82 -3.55
N LYS A 150 -4.98 8.20 -4.74
CA LYS A 150 -4.75 8.94 -6.00
C LYS A 150 -5.82 10.00 -6.21
N LYS A 151 -7.08 9.67 -5.93
CA LYS A 151 -8.24 10.58 -6.11
C LYS A 151 -8.29 11.73 -5.12
N VAL A 152 -7.58 11.64 -4.00
CA VAL A 152 -7.44 12.75 -3.04
C VAL A 152 -6.08 13.44 -3.11
N GLY A 153 -5.28 13.15 -4.14
CA GLY A 153 -3.99 13.80 -4.37
C GLY A 153 -2.94 13.47 -3.32
N ILE A 154 -3.00 12.29 -2.71
CA ILE A 154 -1.94 11.79 -1.83
C ILE A 154 -0.98 10.95 -2.68
N PRO A 155 0.33 11.26 -2.71
CA PRO A 155 1.30 10.45 -3.42
C PRO A 155 1.28 9.00 -2.91
N THR A 156 1.25 8.05 -3.83
CA THR A 156 1.20 6.62 -3.53
C THR A 156 1.89 5.84 -4.64
N TYR A 157 2.03 4.53 -4.45
CA TYR A 157 2.55 3.62 -5.48
C TYR A 157 1.46 3.26 -6.49
N ARG A 158 1.89 2.73 -7.64
CA ARG A 158 1.00 2.09 -8.62
C ARG A 158 0.94 0.59 -8.37
N GLY A 159 -0.14 -0.03 -8.81
CA GLY A 159 -0.25 -1.47 -8.84
C GLY A 159 -1.39 -1.95 -9.74
N ALA A 160 -1.36 -3.24 -10.06
CA ALA A 160 -2.36 -3.92 -10.86
C ALA A 160 -2.40 -5.41 -10.52
N PHE A 161 -3.41 -6.13 -10.99
CA PHE A 161 -3.50 -7.58 -10.77
C PHE A 161 -2.73 -8.35 -11.83
N SER A 162 -2.14 -9.48 -11.42
CA SER A 162 -1.47 -10.39 -12.34
C SER A 162 -1.58 -11.84 -11.90
N ARG A 163 -1.65 -12.75 -12.87
CA ARG A 163 -1.32 -14.17 -12.68
C ARG A 163 0.19 -14.35 -12.70
N LEU A 164 0.67 -15.30 -11.92
CA LEU A 164 2.06 -15.77 -11.99
C LEU A 164 2.07 -17.23 -12.42
N TYR A 165 2.89 -17.54 -13.41
CA TYR A 165 3.27 -18.89 -13.79
C TYR A 165 4.80 -19.01 -13.73
N ILE A 166 5.31 -20.11 -13.19
CA ILE A 166 6.74 -20.44 -13.22
C ILE A 166 6.87 -21.87 -13.75
N ASN A 167 7.65 -22.08 -14.83
CA ASN A 167 7.86 -23.40 -15.43
C ASN A 167 6.54 -24.12 -15.80
N ASN A 168 5.58 -23.41 -16.39
CA ASN A 168 4.20 -23.84 -16.67
C ASN A 168 3.29 -24.06 -15.44
N ASP A 169 3.82 -24.01 -14.22
CA ASP A 169 3.02 -24.17 -13.01
C ASP A 169 2.36 -22.85 -12.64
N TYR A 170 1.05 -22.90 -12.37
CA TYR A 170 0.30 -21.75 -11.89
C TYR A 170 0.63 -21.48 -10.41
N TYR A 171 1.16 -20.30 -10.10
CA TYR A 171 1.54 -19.88 -8.76
C TYR A 171 0.45 -19.08 -8.03
N GLY A 172 -0.50 -18.47 -8.75
CA GLY A 172 -1.61 -17.74 -8.15
C GLY A 172 -1.93 -16.41 -8.82
N LEU A 173 -2.94 -15.75 -8.26
CA LEU A 173 -3.29 -14.35 -8.47
C LEU A 173 -2.49 -13.49 -7.48
N TYR A 174 -1.95 -12.39 -7.98
CA TYR A 174 -1.15 -11.44 -7.23
C TYR A 174 -1.60 -10.02 -7.55
N TYR A 175 -1.40 -9.11 -6.60
CA TYR A 175 -1.36 -7.68 -6.91
C TYR A 175 0.10 -7.27 -6.99
N TYR A 176 0.57 -6.83 -8.16
CA TYR A 176 1.92 -6.33 -8.28
C TYR A 176 1.97 -4.82 -8.14
N GLU A 177 2.99 -4.35 -7.43
CA GLU A 177 3.17 -2.96 -7.08
C GLU A 177 4.57 -2.47 -7.43
N ASP A 178 4.65 -1.18 -7.72
CA ASP A 178 5.92 -0.46 -7.75
C ASP A 178 6.64 -0.57 -6.40
N THR A 179 7.97 -0.44 -6.44
CA THR A 179 8.77 -0.30 -5.23
C THR A 179 9.20 1.15 -5.03
N MET A 180 9.10 1.63 -3.79
CA MET A 180 9.48 2.98 -3.35
C MET A 180 11.01 3.14 -3.32
N GLU A 181 11.64 2.97 -4.47
CA GLU A 181 13.06 3.05 -4.71
C GLU A 181 13.41 4.37 -5.41
N LYS A 182 14.71 4.67 -5.51
CA LYS A 182 15.20 5.95 -6.03
C LYS A 182 14.61 6.36 -7.38
N VAL A 183 14.49 5.43 -8.33
CA VAL A 183 13.92 5.72 -9.66
C VAL A 183 12.44 6.10 -9.55
N TYR A 184 11.67 5.35 -8.76
CA TYR A 184 10.24 5.62 -8.58
C TYR A 184 10.01 6.96 -7.88
N ILE A 185 10.71 7.22 -6.78
CA ILE A 185 10.62 8.50 -6.04
C ILE A 185 11.01 9.69 -6.93
N LYS A 186 12.04 9.51 -7.77
CA LYS A 186 12.41 10.51 -8.77
C LYS A 186 11.25 10.79 -9.72
N ASN A 187 10.63 9.74 -10.26
CA ASN A 187 9.52 9.88 -11.20
C ASN A 187 8.27 10.48 -10.55
N LEU A 188 7.98 10.12 -9.30
CA LEU A 188 6.80 10.58 -8.57
C LEU A 188 6.89 12.08 -8.23
N PHE A 189 8.04 12.54 -7.74
CA PHE A 189 8.20 13.92 -7.25
C PHE A 189 8.89 14.87 -8.25
N HIS A 190 9.56 14.35 -9.29
CA HIS A 190 10.38 15.16 -10.20
C HIS A 190 10.16 14.85 -11.68
N SER A 191 9.00 14.30 -12.06
CA SER A 191 8.66 13.96 -13.45
C SER A 191 8.81 15.12 -14.45
N LYS A 192 8.80 16.38 -13.98
CA LYS A 192 8.90 17.61 -14.77
C LYS A 192 10.31 18.25 -14.84
N GLY A 193 11.37 17.61 -14.32
CA GLY A 193 12.74 18.19 -14.26
C GLY A 193 13.87 17.32 -14.84
N LYS A 194 14.85 17.94 -15.53
CA LYS A 194 16.12 17.27 -15.91
C LYS A 194 17.05 17.22 -14.68
N LYS A 195 17.56 16.02 -14.35
CA LYS A 195 18.54 15.76 -13.26
C LYS A 195 18.21 16.48 -11.95
N SER A 196 17.03 16.25 -11.40
CA SER A 196 16.68 16.81 -10.09
C SER A 196 17.44 16.12 -8.96
N ASN A 197 17.93 16.91 -8.00
CA ASN A 197 18.38 16.40 -6.70
C ASN A 197 17.24 15.66 -6.01
N ILE A 198 17.52 14.46 -5.50
CA ILE A 198 16.56 13.63 -4.78
C ILE A 198 16.92 13.73 -3.30
N GLY A 199 15.97 14.06 -2.44
CA GLY A 199 16.22 14.11 -1.00
C GLY A 199 16.15 12.72 -0.35
N PRO A 200 16.42 12.64 0.96
CA PRO A 200 16.30 11.41 1.68
C PRO A 200 14.84 10.94 1.77
N LEU A 201 14.68 9.61 1.78
CA LEU A 201 13.43 8.91 2.03
C LEU A 201 13.60 8.03 3.26
N PHE A 202 12.77 8.27 4.26
CA PHE A 202 12.69 7.49 5.49
C PHE A 202 11.41 6.67 5.50
N GLN A 203 11.47 5.46 6.04
CA GLN A 203 10.32 4.58 6.22
C GLN A 203 10.10 4.29 7.69
N ALA A 204 8.88 4.55 8.16
CA ALA A 204 8.41 4.05 9.44
C ALA A 204 8.04 2.56 9.29
N ILE A 205 8.77 1.70 9.99
CA ILE A 205 8.60 0.24 9.93
C ILE A 205 7.98 -0.27 11.24
N PRO A 206 7.06 -1.26 11.17
CA PRO A 206 6.50 -1.86 12.37
C PRO A 206 7.57 -2.67 13.11
N TYR A 207 7.76 -2.38 14.41
CA TYR A 207 8.65 -3.13 15.30
C TYR A 207 7.87 -3.97 16.33
N MET A 208 8.39 -5.15 16.66
CA MET A 208 7.68 -6.14 17.49
C MET A 208 7.38 -5.59 18.89
N GLY A 209 6.09 -5.48 19.22
CA GLY A 209 5.62 -5.22 20.58
C GLY A 209 5.52 -3.76 21.00
N ASN A 210 6.14 -2.81 20.27
CA ASN A 210 6.03 -1.36 20.48
C ASN A 210 6.16 -0.64 19.12
N TYR A 211 5.09 -0.02 18.63
CA TYR A 211 5.01 0.58 17.29
C TYR A 211 5.12 2.11 17.37
N ASN A 212 6.35 2.60 17.53
CA ASN A 212 6.56 3.98 18.01
C ASN A 212 7.34 4.85 17.02
N ALA A 213 7.15 4.68 15.71
CA ALA A 213 7.70 5.67 14.77
C ALA A 213 7.04 7.02 15.10
N SER A 214 7.83 7.95 15.64
CA SER A 214 7.31 9.22 16.14
C SER A 214 8.24 10.34 15.70
N LEU A 215 7.66 11.52 15.45
CA LEU A 215 8.39 12.74 15.17
C LEU A 215 8.69 13.58 16.41
N ASN A 216 8.46 13.05 17.61
CA ASN A 216 8.89 13.69 18.84
C ASN A 216 10.41 13.82 18.86
N TYR A 217 10.89 15.03 19.13
CA TYR A 217 12.30 15.31 19.28
C TYR A 217 12.75 14.89 20.69
N ILE A 218 13.84 14.12 20.77
CA ILE A 218 14.46 13.70 22.03
C ILE A 218 15.81 14.38 22.18
N ASP A 219 16.67 14.24 21.18
CA ASP A 219 18.04 14.77 21.16
C ASP A 219 18.55 14.87 19.71
N ASP A 220 19.71 15.51 19.51
CA ASP A 220 20.41 15.59 18.24
C ASP A 220 21.09 14.25 17.86
N GLN A 221 21.25 13.33 18.81
CA GLN A 221 21.83 12.00 18.57
C GLN A 221 20.77 10.95 18.28
N ALA A 222 20.86 10.32 17.10
CA ALA A 222 19.97 9.26 16.64
C ALA A 222 19.83 8.09 17.63
N LEU A 223 20.92 7.70 18.30
CA LEU A 223 20.93 6.59 19.26
C LEU A 223 20.15 6.89 20.56
N SER A 224 19.82 8.15 20.84
CA SER A 224 18.99 8.53 21.99
C SER A 224 17.52 8.16 21.80
N TYR A 225 17.09 7.83 20.57
CA TYR A 225 15.71 7.51 20.24
C TYR A 225 15.42 6.01 20.49
N PRO A 226 14.32 5.67 21.18
CA PRO A 226 13.93 4.29 21.41
C PRO A 226 13.76 3.51 20.10
N ASN A 227 14.38 2.33 20.00
CA ASN A 227 14.28 1.44 18.85
C ASN A 227 14.67 2.13 17.53
N TRP A 228 15.63 3.07 17.56
CA TRP A 228 16.19 3.66 16.34
C TRP A 228 16.77 2.57 15.42
N ASN A 229 16.72 2.78 14.10
CA ASN A 229 17.01 1.77 13.06
C ASN A 229 16.10 0.53 13.04
N GLN A 230 15.26 0.31 14.06
CA GLN A 230 14.26 -0.76 14.09
C GLN A 230 12.85 -0.26 13.77
N THR A 231 12.57 1.02 14.03
CA THR A 231 11.32 1.72 13.72
C THR A 231 11.46 2.67 12.53
N TRP A 232 12.69 3.00 12.15
CA TRP A 232 13.03 3.86 11.01
C TRP A 232 14.06 3.19 10.10
N ASP A 233 13.81 3.20 8.79
CA ASP A 233 14.81 2.85 7.77
C ASP A 233 15.04 4.03 6.82
N CYS A 234 16.30 4.42 6.62
CA CYS A 234 16.66 5.34 5.55
C CYS A 234 16.77 4.54 4.24
N LYS A 235 15.69 4.60 3.44
CA LYS A 235 15.53 3.88 2.16
C LYS A 235 16.41 4.50 1.08
N ILE A 236 16.48 5.83 1.07
CA ILE A 236 17.26 6.63 0.14
C ILE A 236 17.93 7.70 1.01
N ASN A 237 19.25 7.81 0.97
CA ASN A 237 19.98 8.88 1.65
C ASN A 237 19.84 10.23 0.91
N GLY A 238 19.54 10.20 -0.39
CA GLY A 238 19.45 11.38 -1.23
C GLY A 238 20.75 11.66 -1.97
N THR A 239 20.75 12.65 -2.84
CA THR A 239 21.91 13.02 -3.66
C THR A 239 22.83 14.02 -2.97
N GLU A 240 22.34 14.71 -1.94
CA GLU A 240 23.08 15.75 -1.20
C GLU A 240 23.73 15.22 0.09
N TYR A 241 23.45 13.97 0.47
CA TYR A 241 23.95 13.36 1.70
C TYR A 241 24.91 12.21 1.37
N GLY A 242 26.08 12.19 2.02
CA GLY A 242 27.12 11.18 1.83
C GLY A 242 26.79 9.83 2.47
N SER A 243 25.89 9.80 3.46
CA SER A 243 25.55 8.59 4.22
C SER A 243 24.11 8.56 4.72
N LYS A 244 23.67 7.38 5.21
CA LYS A 244 22.36 7.23 5.87
C LYS A 244 22.32 8.02 7.19
N GLU A 245 23.44 8.08 7.88
CA GLU A 245 23.63 8.78 9.15
C GLU A 245 23.43 10.29 8.95
N GLU A 246 24.04 10.88 7.92
CA GLU A 246 23.84 12.30 7.58
C GLU A 246 22.39 12.59 7.21
N SER A 247 21.73 11.66 6.53
CA SER A 247 20.31 11.77 6.19
C SER A 247 19.46 11.76 7.47
N PHE A 248 19.74 10.86 8.40
CA PHE A 248 19.03 10.80 9.67
C PHE A 248 19.20 12.06 10.51
N THR A 249 20.37 12.69 10.49
CA THR A 249 20.56 14.02 11.10
C THR A 249 19.59 15.05 10.53
N SER A 250 19.30 15.01 9.22
CA SER A 250 18.29 15.89 8.62
C SER A 250 16.88 15.63 9.16
N LEU A 251 16.50 14.36 9.34
CA LEU A 251 15.20 13.99 9.91
C LEU A 251 15.10 14.46 11.37
N ILE A 252 16.15 14.30 12.16
CA ILE A 252 16.20 14.76 13.55
C ILE A 252 16.11 16.29 13.63
N ASN A 253 16.78 17.02 12.73
CA ASN A 253 16.66 18.47 12.65
C ASN A 253 15.22 18.91 12.30
N PHE A 254 14.53 18.17 11.44
CA PHE A 254 13.12 18.39 11.15
C PHE A 254 12.25 18.13 12.39
N MET A 255 12.45 17.00 13.09
CA MET A 255 11.77 16.72 14.37
C MET A 255 12.02 17.84 15.38
N LYS A 256 13.26 18.30 15.53
CA LYS A 256 13.62 19.41 16.42
C LYS A 256 12.85 20.67 16.09
N LYS A 257 12.84 21.07 14.82
CA LYS A 257 12.11 22.25 14.34
C LYS A 257 10.61 22.13 14.61
N LEU A 258 10.01 20.96 14.35
CA LEU A 258 8.59 20.72 14.64
C LEU A 258 8.26 20.86 16.13
N ASN A 259 9.09 20.33 17.02
CA ASN A 259 8.81 20.33 18.46
C ASN A 259 9.13 21.66 19.14
N GLN A 260 10.04 22.45 18.57
CA GLN A 260 10.44 23.76 19.12
C GLN A 260 9.61 24.93 18.59
N THR A 261 8.85 24.73 17.51
CA THR A 261 7.97 25.75 16.96
C THR A 261 6.59 25.60 17.61
N ASP A 262 6.13 26.63 18.32
CA ASP A 262 4.76 26.64 18.84
C ASP A 262 3.80 27.01 17.72
N PHE A 263 3.11 26.04 17.14
CA PHE A 263 2.13 26.27 16.08
C PHE A 263 0.70 26.48 16.61
N THR A 264 0.50 26.40 17.93
CA THR A 264 -0.83 26.49 18.55
C THR A 264 -1.25 27.93 18.82
N THR A 265 -0.29 28.84 19.00
CA THR A 265 -0.52 30.27 19.29
C THR A 265 -0.41 31.18 18.07
N ILE A 266 -0.02 30.61 16.93
CA ILE A 266 0.20 31.33 15.68
C ILE A 266 -1.14 31.60 14.97
N ASN A 267 -1.35 32.84 14.52
CA ASN A 267 -2.53 33.18 13.71
C ASN A 267 -2.46 32.55 12.30
N GLU A 268 -3.57 32.50 11.57
CA GLU A 268 -3.64 31.85 10.25
C GLU A 268 -2.52 32.30 9.29
N ASN A 269 -2.24 33.60 9.22
CA ASN A 269 -1.21 34.16 8.32
C ASN A 269 0.20 33.72 8.69
N GLU A 270 0.53 33.71 9.98
CA GLU A 270 1.86 33.28 10.45
C GLU A 270 2.02 31.74 10.40
N LEU A 271 0.92 30.99 10.49
CA LEU A 271 0.91 29.54 10.38
C LEU A 271 1.18 29.10 8.94
N LEU A 272 0.59 29.83 7.99
CA LEU A 272 0.85 29.69 6.55
C LEU A 272 2.33 29.89 6.19
N HIS A 273 3.11 30.59 7.02
CA HIS A 273 4.55 30.72 6.83
C HIS A 273 5.33 29.63 7.59
N SER A 274 5.03 29.35 8.85
CA SER A 274 5.90 28.50 9.69
C SER A 274 5.91 27.00 9.31
N VAL A 275 4.73 26.35 9.21
CA VAL A 275 4.65 24.90 8.91
C VAL A 275 4.84 24.64 7.42
N TYR A 276 4.14 25.41 6.59
CA TYR A 276 4.17 25.21 5.14
C TYR A 276 5.54 25.48 4.53
N ASP A 277 6.44 26.24 5.18
CA ASP A 277 7.81 26.40 4.69
C ASP A 277 8.65 25.12 4.80
N VAL A 278 8.25 24.16 5.63
CA VAL A 278 9.02 22.92 5.88
C VAL A 278 8.24 21.63 5.67
N PHE A 279 6.94 21.71 5.45
CA PHE A 279 6.08 20.54 5.41
C PHE A 279 4.89 20.70 4.47
N GLU A 280 4.56 19.65 3.71
CA GLU A 280 3.35 19.58 2.87
C GLU A 280 2.11 19.26 3.74
N LEU A 281 1.62 20.27 4.45
CA LEU A 281 0.55 20.13 5.44
C LEU A 281 -0.79 19.70 4.83
N ASP A 282 -1.14 20.19 3.63
CA ASP A 282 -2.39 19.82 2.96
C ASP A 282 -2.46 18.31 2.67
N ILE A 283 -1.36 17.74 2.17
CA ILE A 283 -1.26 16.29 1.90
C ILE A 283 -1.38 15.50 3.19
N PHE A 284 -0.77 16.00 4.27
CA PHE A 284 -0.87 15.36 5.57
C PHE A 284 -2.28 15.40 6.16
N ILE A 285 -3.01 16.51 6.03
CA ILE A 285 -4.41 16.61 6.47
C ILE A 285 -5.28 15.61 5.70
N ARG A 286 -5.08 15.49 4.37
CA ARG A 286 -5.76 14.48 3.55
C ARG A 286 -5.37 13.05 3.98
N LEU A 287 -4.09 12.83 4.32
CA LEU A 287 -3.63 11.53 4.86
C LEU A 287 -4.33 11.18 6.16
N LEU A 288 -4.44 12.10 7.12
CA LEU A 288 -5.17 11.86 8.36
C LEU A 288 -6.64 11.49 8.09
N ALA A 289 -7.28 12.18 7.15
CA ALA A 289 -8.66 11.90 6.77
C ALA A 289 -8.79 10.49 6.18
N MET A 290 -7.87 10.10 5.28
CA MET A 290 -7.87 8.78 4.67
C MET A 290 -7.45 7.66 5.64
N ASP A 291 -6.53 7.90 6.56
CA ASP A 291 -6.18 6.93 7.62
C ASP A 291 -7.41 6.56 8.45
N TYR A 292 -8.23 7.56 8.80
CA TYR A 292 -9.48 7.34 9.55
C TYR A 292 -10.55 6.66 8.69
N LEU A 293 -10.87 7.19 7.51
CA LEU A 293 -11.93 6.66 6.64
C LEU A 293 -11.65 5.22 6.18
N LEU A 294 -10.39 4.91 5.84
CA LEU A 294 -9.98 3.55 5.49
C LEU A 294 -9.85 2.64 6.73
N GLY A 295 -10.01 3.17 7.93
CA GLY A 295 -9.85 2.41 9.17
C GLY A 295 -8.46 1.81 9.30
N ARG A 296 -7.40 2.51 8.88
CA ARG A 296 -6.03 1.99 8.86
C ARG A 296 -5.48 1.84 10.27
N PHE A 297 -5.28 0.59 10.68
CA PHE A 297 -4.66 0.34 11.97
C PHE A 297 -3.18 0.69 11.96
N HIS A 298 -2.41 0.12 11.01
CA HIS A 298 -1.03 0.52 10.76
C HIS A 298 -1.02 1.72 9.80
N GLY A 299 -1.11 2.91 10.39
CA GLY A 299 -1.03 4.19 9.70
C GLY A 299 -0.37 5.22 10.63
N TYR A 300 -0.17 6.44 10.13
CA TYR A 300 0.50 7.49 10.91
C TYR A 300 -0.26 7.80 12.20
N TRP A 301 -1.59 7.86 12.12
CA TRP A 301 -2.40 8.37 13.21
C TRP A 301 -2.73 7.31 14.28
N ARG A 302 -3.16 6.11 13.91
CA ARG A 302 -3.58 5.11 14.91
C ARG A 302 -2.41 4.40 15.59
N ASN A 303 -1.59 3.71 14.79
CA ASN A 303 -0.46 2.90 15.24
C ASN A 303 0.77 3.15 14.34
N PRO A 304 1.55 4.20 14.62
CA PRO A 304 2.55 4.77 13.72
C PRO A 304 3.52 3.76 13.10
N SER A 305 3.24 3.41 11.85
CA SER A 305 4.01 2.49 11.02
C SER A 305 3.49 2.59 9.58
N ASN A 306 4.19 1.99 8.61
CA ASN A 306 3.69 1.86 7.24
C ASN A 306 3.40 3.23 6.58
N PHE A 307 4.33 4.16 6.77
CA PHE A 307 4.39 5.42 6.04
C PHE A 307 5.84 5.77 5.68
N LEU A 308 5.98 6.66 4.70
CA LEU A 308 7.22 7.20 4.22
C LEU A 308 7.28 8.70 4.50
N ILE A 309 8.48 9.21 4.73
CA ILE A 309 8.78 10.64 4.81
C ILE A 309 9.85 10.95 3.77
N TYR A 310 9.51 11.81 2.82
CA TYR A 310 10.43 12.25 1.78
C TYR A 310 10.74 13.73 1.94
N TYR A 311 12.02 14.10 1.95
CA TYR A 311 12.42 15.50 1.82
C TYR A 311 12.46 15.88 0.34
N HIS A 312 11.69 16.88 -0.08
CA HIS A 312 11.62 17.36 -1.45
C HIS A 312 12.56 18.56 -1.65
N PRO A 313 13.80 18.40 -2.19
CA PRO A 313 14.80 19.47 -2.14
C PRO A 313 14.39 20.76 -2.86
N PRO A 314 13.73 20.72 -4.04
CA PRO A 314 13.22 21.94 -4.69
C PRO A 314 12.21 22.73 -3.86
N LEU A 315 11.34 22.05 -3.09
CA LEU A 315 10.32 22.69 -2.26
C LEU A 315 10.83 23.01 -0.85
N LYS A 316 11.94 22.37 -0.44
CA LYS A 316 12.48 22.41 0.93
C LYS A 316 11.49 21.97 2.00
N ARG A 317 10.57 21.06 1.61
CA ARG A 317 9.50 20.54 2.45
C ARG A 317 9.58 19.03 2.58
N TYR A 318 9.15 18.52 3.72
CA TYR A 318 8.91 17.10 3.92
C TYR A 318 7.48 16.74 3.50
N VAL A 319 7.32 15.57 2.89
CA VAL A 319 6.03 14.99 2.49
C VAL A 319 5.88 13.64 3.17
N ILE A 320 4.76 13.42 3.85
CA ILE A 320 4.41 12.12 4.43
C ILE A 320 3.38 11.44 3.55
N PHE A 321 3.60 10.17 3.27
CA PHE A 321 2.66 9.38 2.49
C PHE A 321 2.65 7.91 2.90
N PRO A 322 1.50 7.24 2.78
CA PRO A 322 1.32 5.90 3.31
C PRO A 322 1.87 4.82 2.37
N VAL A 323 2.20 3.67 2.95
CA VAL A 323 2.47 2.41 2.25
C VAL A 323 1.75 1.26 2.97
N ASP A 324 1.48 0.14 2.31
CA ASP A 324 0.88 -1.06 2.92
C ASP A 324 -0.50 -0.81 3.58
N PHE A 325 -1.53 -1.40 2.97
CA PHE A 325 -2.93 -1.23 3.37
C PHE A 325 -3.57 -2.55 3.76
N THR A 326 -2.77 -3.55 4.09
CA THR A 326 -3.26 -4.89 4.49
C THR A 326 -4.15 -4.86 5.74
N SER A 327 -4.02 -3.81 6.57
CA SER A 327 -4.79 -3.58 7.80
C SER A 327 -5.79 -2.42 7.70
N SER A 328 -6.47 -2.33 6.55
CA SER A 328 -7.51 -1.33 6.26
C SER A 328 -8.87 -1.99 5.98
N LEU A 329 -9.90 -1.16 5.78
CA LEU A 329 -11.23 -1.53 5.29
C LEU A 329 -11.81 -2.73 6.07
N GLY A 330 -12.07 -2.50 7.36
CA GLY A 330 -12.71 -3.46 8.25
C GLY A 330 -11.80 -4.60 8.73
N TYR A 331 -10.48 -4.41 8.70
CA TYR A 331 -9.56 -5.33 9.34
C TYR A 331 -9.80 -5.38 10.87
N LYS A 332 -9.80 -6.57 11.45
CA LYS A 332 -10.01 -6.81 12.88
C LYS A 332 -8.69 -7.10 13.59
N TYR A 333 -8.45 -6.41 14.69
CA TYR A 333 -7.37 -6.72 15.63
C TYR A 333 -7.91 -7.44 16.86
N ASP A 334 -7.22 -8.49 17.29
CA ASP A 334 -7.69 -9.34 18.39
C ASP A 334 -7.93 -8.57 19.70
N LYS A 335 -7.06 -7.59 20.00
CA LYS A 335 -7.15 -6.79 21.23
C LYS A 335 -8.03 -5.54 21.12
N ASN A 336 -8.13 -4.97 19.91
CA ASN A 336 -8.73 -3.65 19.70
C ASN A 336 -10.01 -3.69 18.84
N GLY A 337 -10.47 -4.88 18.47
CA GLY A 337 -11.67 -5.07 17.66
C GLY A 337 -11.51 -4.53 16.24
N TYR A 338 -12.63 -4.08 15.67
CA TYR A 338 -12.68 -3.49 14.34
C TYR A 338 -12.41 -1.99 14.42
N THR A 339 -11.57 -1.50 13.51
CA THR A 339 -11.22 -0.07 13.46
C THR A 339 -12.40 0.83 13.09
N TYR A 340 -13.34 0.38 12.26
CA TYR A 340 -14.51 1.18 11.87
C TYR A 340 -15.48 1.49 13.04
N LYS A 341 -15.28 0.88 14.23
CA LYS A 341 -16.07 1.16 15.44
C LYS A 341 -15.39 2.16 16.37
N THR A 342 -14.22 2.68 16.01
CA THR A 342 -13.47 3.62 16.86
C THR A 342 -13.84 5.04 16.53
N GLU A 343 -14.28 5.79 17.54
CA GLU A 343 -14.55 7.21 17.44
C GLU A 343 -13.29 8.03 17.15
N PHE A 344 -13.49 9.19 16.54
CA PHE A 344 -12.42 10.09 16.14
C PHE A 344 -11.44 10.43 17.28
N ASN A 345 -11.98 10.80 18.45
CA ASN A 345 -11.19 11.21 19.62
C ASN A 345 -10.46 10.04 20.30
N GLU A 346 -10.83 8.81 19.97
CA GLU A 346 -10.25 7.56 20.51
C GLU A 346 -9.39 6.84 19.44
N TRP A 347 -9.23 7.45 18.27
CA TRP A 347 -8.61 6.82 17.12
C TRP A 347 -7.14 6.46 17.38
N ARG A 348 -6.39 7.34 18.05
CA ARG A 348 -5.01 7.08 18.44
C ARG A 348 -4.99 6.23 19.70
N LEU A 349 -4.22 5.14 19.66
CA LEU A 349 -4.06 4.25 20.82
C LEU A 349 -3.27 4.95 21.93
N SER A 350 -3.69 4.77 23.18
CA SER A 350 -3.13 5.46 24.35
C SER A 350 -1.65 5.17 24.63
N GLU A 351 -1.16 4.01 24.18
CA GLU A 351 0.23 3.59 24.30
C GLU A 351 1.17 4.32 23.33
N ASN A 352 0.63 4.96 22.29
CA ASN A 352 1.41 5.67 21.29
C ASN A 352 1.69 7.11 21.74
N PRO A 353 2.91 7.64 21.51
CA PRO A 353 3.27 8.97 21.96
C PRO A 353 2.41 10.03 21.25
N ASN A 354 2.13 11.16 21.90
CA ASN A 354 1.50 12.30 21.23
C ASN A 354 2.47 12.86 20.19
N ASP A 355 2.12 12.80 18.91
CA ASP A 355 3.01 13.21 17.83
C ASP A 355 2.85 14.70 17.49
N PRO A 356 3.95 15.46 17.25
CA PRO A 356 3.87 16.91 17.05
C PRO A 356 3.00 17.30 15.86
N LEU A 357 3.08 16.61 14.70
CA LEU A 357 2.25 16.98 13.54
C LEU A 357 0.76 16.76 13.80
N LEU A 358 0.43 15.67 14.51
CA LEU A 358 -0.96 15.41 14.91
C LEU A 358 -1.43 16.49 15.90
N ASN A 359 -0.60 16.82 16.88
CA ASN A 359 -0.89 17.85 17.88
C ASN A 359 -1.16 19.21 17.21
N ILE A 360 -0.37 19.59 16.20
CA ILE A 360 -0.55 20.81 15.43
C ILE A 360 -1.92 20.85 14.76
N VAL A 361 -2.32 19.77 14.06
CA VAL A 361 -3.61 19.72 13.37
C VAL A 361 -4.78 19.69 14.34
N MET A 362 -4.68 18.93 15.44
CA MET A 362 -5.81 18.70 16.35
C MET A 362 -6.04 19.86 17.34
N ASN A 363 -4.99 20.60 17.72
CA ASN A 363 -5.09 21.67 18.72
C ASN A 363 -5.08 23.08 18.14
N ASN A 364 -4.89 23.24 16.82
CA ASN A 364 -5.10 24.51 16.14
C ASN A 364 -6.52 24.53 15.53
N SER A 365 -7.36 25.49 15.93
CA SER A 365 -8.77 25.53 15.53
C SER A 365 -8.97 25.64 14.02
N TYR A 366 -8.11 26.39 13.32
CA TYR A 366 -8.16 26.52 11.86
C TYR A 366 -7.80 25.19 11.17
N LEU A 367 -6.72 24.54 11.60
CA LEU A 367 -6.31 23.26 11.00
C LEU A 367 -7.28 22.13 11.33
N TYR A 368 -7.86 22.14 12.53
CA TYR A 368 -8.90 21.18 12.90
C TYR A 368 -10.17 21.38 12.05
N ASP A 369 -10.59 22.62 11.83
CA ASP A 369 -11.71 22.92 10.92
C ASP A 369 -11.39 22.51 9.46
N LEU A 370 -10.18 22.80 8.97
CA LEU A 370 -9.72 22.34 7.64
C LEU A 370 -9.73 20.81 7.54
N PHE A 371 -9.25 20.13 8.58
CA PHE A 371 -9.26 18.67 8.67
C PHE A 371 -10.70 18.11 8.63
N THR A 372 -11.61 18.62 9.46
CA THR A 372 -13.00 18.12 9.48
C THR A 372 -13.75 18.42 8.18
N LYS A 373 -13.50 19.58 7.56
CA LYS A 373 -14.01 19.90 6.22
C LYS A 373 -13.44 18.97 5.15
N THR A 374 -12.16 18.61 5.24
CA THR A 374 -11.52 17.65 4.34
C THR A 374 -12.17 16.27 4.44
N VAL A 375 -12.42 15.77 5.66
CA VAL A 375 -13.15 14.50 5.88
C VAL A 375 -14.54 14.56 5.24
N LYS A 376 -15.32 15.62 5.50
CA LYS A 376 -16.66 15.80 4.92
C LYS A 376 -16.63 15.84 3.40
N LEU A 377 -15.69 16.56 2.81
CA LEU A 377 -15.55 16.67 1.36
C LEU A 377 -15.26 15.30 0.73
N ILE A 378 -14.36 14.50 1.33
CA ILE A 378 -14.06 13.14 0.88
C ILE A 378 -15.30 12.25 1.00
N ILE A 379 -16.03 12.28 2.12
CA ILE A 379 -17.25 11.47 2.29
C ILE A 379 -18.29 11.79 1.21
N VAL A 380 -18.62 13.07 1.04
CA VAL A 380 -19.67 13.50 0.11
C VAL A 380 -19.33 13.16 -1.34
N ASN A 381 -18.06 13.28 -1.74
CA ASN A 381 -17.69 13.19 -3.14
C ASN A 381 -16.96 11.91 -3.54
N LEU A 382 -16.54 11.07 -2.59
CA LEU A 382 -15.72 9.88 -2.90
C LEU A 382 -16.06 8.68 -2.01
N PHE A 383 -16.07 8.87 -0.69
CA PHE A 383 -16.18 7.82 0.31
C PHE A 383 -17.62 7.63 0.81
N ASN A 384 -18.55 7.44 -0.12
CA ASN A 384 -19.94 7.08 0.15
C ASN A 384 -20.35 5.89 -0.72
N SER A 385 -21.43 5.21 -0.33
CA SER A 385 -21.87 3.97 -0.98
C SER A 385 -22.26 4.13 -2.44
N GLU A 386 -22.80 5.28 -2.85
CA GLU A 386 -23.25 5.51 -4.23
C GLU A 386 -22.07 5.56 -5.21
N ILE A 387 -20.91 6.01 -4.74
CA ILE A 387 -19.68 6.11 -5.54
C ILE A 387 -18.78 4.90 -5.32
N LEU A 388 -18.56 4.52 -4.06
CA LEU A 388 -17.57 3.53 -3.70
C LEU A 388 -18.02 2.10 -4.02
N PHE A 389 -19.30 1.75 -3.83
CA PHE A 389 -19.74 0.36 -4.05
C PHE A 389 -19.70 -0.04 -5.52
N PRO A 390 -20.15 0.79 -6.49
CA PRO A 390 -19.97 0.48 -7.90
C PRO A 390 -18.50 0.25 -8.27
N PHE A 391 -17.58 1.05 -7.74
CA PHE A 391 -16.14 0.84 -7.94
C PHE A 391 -15.70 -0.52 -7.37
N ILE A 392 -16.00 -0.82 -6.10
CA ILE A 392 -15.63 -2.09 -5.45
C ILE A 392 -16.20 -3.29 -6.20
N ASP A 393 -17.48 -3.25 -6.60
CA ASP A 393 -18.13 -4.32 -7.33
C ASP A 393 -17.47 -4.56 -8.69
N SER A 394 -17.16 -3.49 -9.42
CA SER A 394 -16.47 -3.61 -10.71
C SER A 394 -15.05 -4.16 -10.56
N LEU A 395 -14.31 -3.74 -9.53
CA LEU A 395 -12.97 -4.23 -9.25
C LEU A 395 -12.98 -5.71 -8.82
N ARG A 396 -13.96 -6.10 -8.00
CA ARG A 396 -14.21 -7.51 -7.67
C ARG A 396 -14.45 -8.32 -8.93
N ASP A 397 -15.29 -7.83 -9.84
CA ASP A 397 -15.65 -8.53 -11.06
C ASP A 397 -14.44 -8.74 -12.00
N VAL A 398 -13.48 -7.80 -12.02
CA VAL A 398 -12.21 -7.95 -12.75
C VAL A 398 -11.44 -9.19 -12.28
N ILE A 399 -11.34 -9.41 -10.97
CA ILE A 399 -10.51 -10.48 -10.39
C ILE A 399 -11.27 -11.76 -10.06
N LYS A 400 -12.61 -11.74 -10.10
CA LYS A 400 -13.46 -12.82 -9.57
C LYS A 400 -13.07 -14.19 -10.12
N PHE A 401 -12.93 -14.31 -11.43
CA PHE A 401 -12.56 -15.56 -12.09
C PHE A 401 -11.20 -16.10 -11.59
N ASP A 402 -10.21 -15.22 -11.49
CA ASP A 402 -8.85 -15.56 -11.07
C ASP A 402 -8.76 -15.90 -9.59
N LEU A 403 -9.50 -15.17 -8.76
CA LEU A 403 -9.61 -15.43 -7.34
C LEU A 403 -10.30 -16.78 -7.08
N GLU A 404 -11.40 -17.08 -7.78
CA GLU A 404 -12.07 -18.39 -7.71
C GLU A 404 -11.14 -19.53 -8.16
N MET A 405 -10.40 -19.33 -9.25
CA MET A 405 -9.41 -20.30 -9.72
C MET A 405 -8.31 -20.52 -8.68
N GLU A 406 -7.75 -19.46 -8.10
CA GLU A 406 -6.75 -19.56 -7.05
C GLU A 406 -7.29 -20.32 -5.83
N ARG A 407 -8.47 -19.94 -5.31
CA ARG A 407 -9.05 -20.57 -4.12
C ARG A 407 -9.38 -22.04 -4.33
N ARG A 408 -9.72 -22.43 -5.57
CA ARG A 408 -9.92 -23.83 -5.96
C ARG A 408 -8.61 -24.61 -6.10
N LYS A 409 -7.61 -24.04 -6.78
CA LYS A 409 -6.33 -24.72 -7.04
C LYS A 409 -5.40 -24.75 -5.84
N LYS A 410 -5.48 -23.74 -4.96
CA LYS A 410 -4.57 -23.52 -3.81
C LYS A 410 -3.10 -23.75 -4.20
N PRO A 411 -2.55 -22.97 -5.16
CA PRO A 411 -1.21 -23.16 -5.73
C PRO A 411 -0.09 -22.77 -4.74
N TYR A 412 -0.11 -23.35 -3.54
CA TYR A 412 0.77 -22.97 -2.45
C TYR A 412 1.96 -23.93 -2.41
N HIS A 413 3.16 -23.36 -2.54
CA HIS A 413 4.38 -24.12 -2.77
C HIS A 413 5.20 -24.34 -1.50
N SER A 414 4.98 -23.53 -0.45
CA SER A 414 5.67 -23.72 0.82
C SER A 414 4.98 -24.78 1.67
N LYS A 415 5.76 -25.75 2.14
CA LYS A 415 5.32 -26.83 3.06
C LYS A 415 5.62 -26.54 4.53
N THR A 416 6.46 -25.55 4.81
CA THR A 416 6.88 -25.17 6.18
C THR A 416 6.08 -24.00 6.74
N SER A 417 5.30 -23.33 5.89
CA SER A 417 4.48 -22.18 6.25
C SER A 417 3.06 -22.57 6.69
N VAL A 418 2.40 -21.62 7.34
CA VAL A 418 1.01 -21.70 7.82
C VAL A 418 0.02 -21.58 6.66
N ILE A 419 -0.98 -22.46 6.63
CA ILE A 419 -2.11 -22.34 5.70
C ILE A 419 -3.17 -21.46 6.36
N GLU A 420 -3.58 -20.40 5.66
CA GLU A 420 -4.80 -19.67 6.02
C GLU A 420 -6.01 -20.28 5.33
N GLN A 421 -7.01 -20.60 6.14
CA GLN A 421 -8.34 -20.98 5.70
C GLN A 421 -9.30 -19.86 6.03
N THR A 422 -9.91 -19.29 5.01
CA THR A 422 -11.01 -18.36 5.18
C THR A 422 -12.32 -19.14 5.31
N GLU A 423 -13.00 -18.98 6.43
CA GLU A 423 -14.35 -19.48 6.70
C GLU A 423 -15.28 -18.29 6.92
N ILE A 424 -16.30 -18.16 6.07
CA ILE A 424 -17.36 -17.16 6.28
C ILE A 424 -18.38 -17.81 7.21
N LYS A 425 -18.40 -17.40 8.48
CA LYS A 425 -19.24 -18.06 9.49
C LYS A 425 -20.64 -17.48 9.60
N GLN A 426 -20.79 -16.17 9.37
CA GLN A 426 -22.07 -15.50 9.55
C GLN A 426 -22.11 -14.21 8.75
N THR A 427 -23.13 -14.06 7.92
CA THR A 427 -23.54 -12.79 7.33
C THR A 427 -24.83 -12.41 8.03
N LYS A 428 -24.75 -11.52 9.01
CA LYS A 428 -25.95 -11.02 9.69
C LYS A 428 -26.29 -9.68 9.08
N VAL A 429 -27.47 -9.59 8.48
CA VAL A 429 -28.05 -8.30 8.09
C VAL A 429 -28.75 -7.77 9.33
N GLU A 430 -28.16 -6.79 10.00
CA GLU A 430 -28.84 -6.08 11.07
C GLU A 430 -29.43 -4.79 10.49
N ASN A 431 -30.77 -4.68 10.54
CA ASN A 431 -31.42 -3.39 10.41
C ASN A 431 -31.26 -2.72 11.77
N VAL A 432 -30.28 -1.83 11.91
CA VAL A 432 -30.10 -1.06 13.14
C VAL A 432 -31.00 0.17 13.03
N GLU A 433 -31.88 0.42 13.99
CA GLU A 433 -32.50 1.74 14.11
C GLU A 433 -31.42 2.69 14.64
N GLU A 434 -30.83 3.46 13.72
CA GLU A 434 -29.76 4.45 13.93
C GLU A 434 -28.44 3.85 14.46
N ASP A 435 -27.34 4.08 13.73
CA ASP A 435 -26.00 3.75 14.27
C ASP A 435 -25.61 4.73 15.39
N ALA A 436 -24.49 4.46 16.07
CA ALA A 436 -23.98 5.31 17.16
C ALA A 436 -23.72 6.77 16.74
N ASN A 437 -23.80 7.08 15.44
CA ASN A 437 -23.60 8.40 14.84
C ASN A 437 -24.90 9.04 14.33
N GLY A 438 -26.07 8.45 14.60
CA GLY A 438 -27.38 9.02 14.26
C GLY A 438 -27.68 9.02 12.75
N PHE A 439 -26.96 8.22 11.95
CA PHE A 439 -27.29 8.05 10.55
C PHE A 439 -28.35 6.95 10.38
N PRO A 440 -29.34 7.12 9.49
CA PRO A 440 -30.24 6.03 9.12
C PRO A 440 -29.40 4.89 8.55
N SER A 441 -29.29 3.81 9.31
CA SER A 441 -28.55 2.61 8.95
C SER A 441 -29.15 2.01 7.68
N ASN A 442 -28.46 2.19 6.55
CA ASN A 442 -28.57 1.21 5.48
C ASN A 442 -27.93 -0.07 6.02
N SER A 443 -28.77 -0.99 6.50
CA SER A 443 -28.47 -2.37 6.92
C SER A 443 -26.96 -2.69 7.00
N THR A 444 -26.37 -2.66 8.18
CA THR A 444 -24.99 -3.14 8.35
C THR A 444 -25.00 -4.64 8.14
N ILE A 445 -24.36 -5.09 7.06
CA ILE A 445 -24.05 -6.50 6.86
C ILE A 445 -22.79 -6.80 7.66
N ASP A 446 -22.94 -7.25 8.91
CA ASP A 446 -21.81 -7.78 9.67
C ASP A 446 -21.48 -9.16 9.11
N THR A 447 -20.48 -9.20 8.23
CA THR A 447 -19.92 -10.44 7.71
C THR A 447 -18.71 -10.82 8.56
N THR A 448 -18.89 -11.80 9.43
CA THR A 448 -17.78 -12.38 10.17
C THR A 448 -17.02 -13.34 9.26
N ILE A 449 -15.90 -12.86 8.73
CA ILE A 449 -14.90 -13.67 8.06
C ILE A 449 -13.91 -14.17 9.11
N ILE A 450 -13.88 -15.48 9.34
CA ILE A 450 -12.90 -16.11 10.22
C ILE A 450 -11.75 -16.62 9.36
N ILE A 451 -10.56 -16.10 9.63
CA ILE A 451 -9.32 -16.62 9.04
C ILE A 451 -8.69 -17.56 10.07
N LYS A 452 -8.70 -18.87 9.78
CA LYS A 452 -8.08 -19.90 10.59
C LYS A 452 -6.67 -20.18 10.08
N LYS A 453 -5.70 -20.17 11.00
CA LYS A 453 -4.32 -20.57 10.74
C LYS A 453 -4.14 -22.03 11.12
N ILE A 454 -3.79 -22.87 10.15
CA ILE A 454 -3.50 -24.29 10.37
C ILE A 454 -2.02 -24.51 10.11
N LEU A 455 -1.32 -24.99 11.13
CA LEU A 455 0.06 -25.45 11.01
C LEU A 455 0.08 -26.71 10.15
N HIS A 456 1.05 -26.83 9.24
CA HIS A 456 1.24 -28.06 8.48
C HIS A 456 1.49 -29.20 9.48
N SER A 457 0.59 -30.18 9.53
CA SER A 457 0.92 -31.46 10.16
C SER A 457 1.99 -32.11 9.28
N THR A 458 3.17 -32.34 9.88
CA THR A 458 4.31 -33.04 9.27
C THR A 458 3.96 -34.43 8.79
#